data_AF-A0A7V7NX07-F1
#
_entry.id   AF-A0A7V7NX07-F1
#
_cell.length_a   1.000
_cell.length_b   1.000
_cell.length_c   1.000
_cell.angle_alpha   90.00
_cell.angle_beta   90.00
_cell.angle_gamma   90.00
#
_symmetry.space_group_name_H-M   'P 1'
#
loop_
_entity.id
_entity.type
_entity.pdbx_description
1 polymer ?
#
loop_
_entity_poly.entity_id
_entity_poly.type
_entity_poly.pdbx_seq_one_letter_code
_entity_poly.pdbx_strand_id
1 'polypeptide(L)'
;MIREYIYIDEGELKDGLSHKLCAPISFCRDKKPYRLWSLPHFRCKDIEPPKSLPLIHGDSAFLEDQLRDWSVRQDCLFYRGQFVEGNIWLAIEYEETAVQSE
;
A
#
# COMPACT_ATOMS: atom_id res chain seq x y z
N MET A 1 16.71 -4.96 1.19
CA MET A 1 15.27 -4.62 1.28
C MET A 1 14.78 -4.18 -0.09
N ILE A 2 13.66 -4.73 -0.57
CA ILE A 2 13.05 -4.33 -1.85
C ILE A 2 11.82 -3.48 -1.54
N ARG A 3 11.71 -2.32 -2.19
CA ARG A 3 10.56 -1.42 -2.08
C ARG A 3 9.94 -1.19 -3.45
N GLU A 4 8.63 -1.17 -3.46
CA GLU A 4 7.84 -0.87 -4.65
C GLU A 4 6.72 0.09 -4.34
N TYR A 5 6.26 0.80 -5.37
CA TYR A 5 5.18 1.75 -5.28
C TYR A 5 3.98 1.24 -6.05
N ILE A 6 2.80 1.36 -5.45
CA ILE A 6 1.53 1.07 -6.11
C ILE A 6 0.62 2.27 -5.95
N TYR A 7 -0.13 2.61 -6.99
CA TYR A 7 -1.17 3.62 -6.89
C TYR A 7 -2.51 2.94 -6.62
N ILE A 8 -3.25 3.45 -5.65
CA ILE A 8 -4.64 3.08 -5.40
C ILE A 8 -5.53 4.15 -6.00
N ASP A 9 -6.34 3.76 -6.98
CA ASP A 9 -7.35 4.63 -7.57
C ASP A 9 -8.45 4.96 -6.55
N GLU A 10 -9.17 6.06 -6.79
CA GLU A 10 -10.31 6.42 -5.96
C GLU A 10 -11.31 5.27 -5.85
N GLY A 11 -11.77 5.04 -4.62
CA GLY A 11 -12.81 4.09 -4.32
C GLY A 11 -14.20 4.58 -4.69
N GLU A 12 -15.18 3.73 -4.38
CA GLU A 12 -16.60 4.01 -4.61
C GLU A 12 -17.35 4.01 -3.28
N LEU A 13 -18.44 4.78 -3.22
CA LEU A 13 -19.37 4.75 -2.10
C LEU A 13 -20.20 3.46 -2.20
N LYS A 14 -20.09 2.59 -1.19
CA LYS A 14 -20.89 1.37 -1.12
C LYS A 14 -22.13 1.60 -0.25
N ASP A 15 -23.20 0.89 -0.57
CA ASP A 15 -24.45 0.94 0.19
C ASP A 15 -24.20 0.69 1.69
N GLY A 16 -24.74 1.59 2.52
CA GLY A 16 -24.61 1.53 3.97
C GLY A 16 -23.31 2.11 4.54
N LEU A 17 -22.39 2.63 3.71
CA LEU A 17 -21.21 3.35 4.15
C LEU A 17 -21.34 4.86 3.95
N SER A 18 -20.69 5.62 4.82
CA SER A 18 -20.60 7.09 4.71
C SER A 18 -19.37 7.58 3.94
N HIS A 19 -18.47 6.67 3.54
CA HIS A 19 -17.20 6.98 2.89
C HIS A 19 -16.90 6.00 1.75
N LYS A 20 -16.04 6.44 0.83
CA LYS A 20 -15.57 5.63 -0.30
C LYS A 20 -14.61 4.55 0.18
N LEU A 21 -14.65 3.39 -0.44
CA LEU A 21 -13.68 2.31 -0.23
C LEU A 21 -12.99 1.95 -1.53
N CYS A 22 -11.67 1.96 -1.53
CA CYS A 22 -10.88 1.48 -2.65
C CYS A 22 -11.16 -0.01 -2.94
N ALA A 23 -11.15 -0.37 -4.22
CA ALA A 23 -11.25 -1.77 -4.63
C ALA A 23 -9.99 -2.55 -4.18
N PRO A 24 -10.11 -3.86 -3.92
CA PRO A 24 -8.95 -4.72 -3.74
C PRO A 24 -8.06 -4.67 -4.98
N ILE A 25 -6.74 -4.63 -4.76
CA ILE A 25 -5.76 -4.51 -5.84
C ILE A 25 -5.18 -5.88 -6.11
N SER A 26 -5.12 -6.27 -7.38
CA SER A 26 -4.42 -7.49 -7.78
C SER A 26 -2.97 -7.43 -7.30
N PHE A 27 -2.59 -8.41 -6.49
CA PHE A 27 -1.35 -8.46 -5.75
C PHE A 27 -0.83 -9.90 -5.79
N CYS A 28 -0.24 -10.29 -6.93
CA CYS A 28 0.40 -11.58 -7.11
C CYS A 28 1.91 -11.40 -7.03
N ARG A 29 2.54 -11.80 -5.93
CA ARG A 29 3.99 -11.76 -5.74
C ARG A 29 4.49 -12.94 -4.95
N ASP A 30 5.59 -13.51 -5.43
CA ASP A 30 6.33 -14.60 -4.77
C ASP A 30 6.96 -14.20 -3.43
N LYS A 31 6.81 -12.93 -3.03
CA LYS A 31 7.42 -12.34 -1.84
C LYS A 31 6.36 -11.88 -0.87
N LYS A 32 6.57 -12.16 0.42
CA LYS A 32 5.68 -11.72 1.50
C LYS A 32 5.94 -10.24 1.81
N PRO A 33 4.95 -9.35 1.64
CA PRO A 33 5.08 -7.96 2.09
C PRO A 33 5.16 -7.92 3.62
N TYR A 34 6.06 -7.09 4.13
CA TYR A 34 6.28 -6.92 5.57
C TYR A 34 5.84 -5.55 6.08
N ARG A 35 5.96 -4.49 5.27
CA ARG A 35 5.43 -3.15 5.60
C ARG A 35 4.70 -2.54 4.43
N LEU A 36 3.70 -1.74 4.76
CA LEU A 36 2.96 -0.91 3.82
C LEU A 36 2.91 0.50 4.38
N TRP A 37 3.19 1.46 3.51
CA TRP A 37 3.27 2.86 3.86
C TRP A 37 2.36 3.68 2.96
N SER A 38 1.56 4.55 3.55
CA SER A 38 0.79 5.54 2.80
C SER A 38 1.60 6.82 2.59
N LEU A 39 1.54 7.37 1.39
CA LEU A 39 2.34 8.52 0.99
C LEU A 39 1.43 9.75 0.80
N PRO A 40 1.11 10.49 1.86
CA PRO A 40 0.08 11.54 1.85
C PRO A 40 0.37 12.69 0.87
N HIS A 41 1.65 12.93 0.56
CA HIS A 41 2.08 13.95 -0.39
C HIS A 41 2.04 13.48 -1.86
N PHE A 42 1.82 12.19 -2.11
CA PHE A 42 1.80 11.59 -3.44
C PHE A 42 0.37 11.14 -3.78
N ARG A 43 -0.47 12.12 -4.13
CA ARG A 43 -1.89 11.92 -4.49
C ARG A 43 -2.16 11.86 -5.99
N CYS A 44 -1.21 12.31 -6.81
CA CYS A 44 -1.31 12.31 -8.27
C CYS A 44 -0.79 10.99 -8.87
N LYS A 45 -1.64 10.29 -9.63
CA LYS A 45 -1.30 9.02 -10.29
C LYS A 45 -0.12 9.14 -11.25
N ASP A 46 0.01 10.28 -11.93
CA ASP A 46 1.05 10.48 -12.94
C ASP A 46 2.42 10.84 -12.33
N ILE A 47 2.48 11.06 -11.02
CA ILE A 47 3.71 11.43 -10.30
C ILE A 47 4.08 10.28 -9.36
N GLU A 48 4.87 9.34 -9.88
CA GLU A 48 5.40 8.23 -9.09
C GLU A 48 6.38 8.74 -8.01
N PRO A 49 6.32 8.20 -6.77
CA PRO A 49 7.28 8.54 -5.73
C PRO A 49 8.72 8.16 -6.10
N PRO A 50 9.72 8.98 -5.76
CA PRO A 50 11.11 8.66 -6.05
C PRO A 50 11.59 7.48 -5.18
N LYS A 51 12.37 6.57 -5.76
CA LYS A 51 12.93 5.40 -5.05
C LYS A 51 13.75 5.76 -3.81
N SER A 52 14.36 6.95 -3.80
CA SER A 52 15.15 7.48 -2.68
C SER A 52 14.31 8.17 -1.61
N LEU A 53 12.97 8.17 -1.70
CA LEU A 53 12.10 8.82 -0.72
C LEU A 53 12.33 8.19 0.67
N PRO A 54 12.76 8.97 1.69
CA PRO A 54 12.78 8.47 3.06
C PRO A 54 11.33 8.21 3.51
N LEU A 55 11.09 7.09 4.20
CA LEU A 55 9.79 6.76 4.80
C LEU A 55 9.89 6.90 6.31
N ILE A 56 9.39 8.02 6.82
CA ILE A 56 9.42 8.40 8.24
C ILE A 56 7.97 8.56 8.68
N HIS A 57 7.55 7.73 9.65
CA HIS A 57 6.17 7.75 10.14
C HIS A 57 5.81 9.11 10.74
N GLY A 58 4.72 9.72 10.25
CA GLY A 58 4.22 11.01 10.72
C GLY A 58 4.92 12.23 10.12
N ASP A 59 5.90 12.01 9.23
CA ASP A 59 6.59 13.06 8.48
C ASP A 59 6.37 12.86 6.98
N SER A 60 7.16 12.00 6.35
CA SER A 60 7.06 11.76 4.90
C SER A 60 6.05 10.66 4.51
N ALA A 61 5.67 9.80 5.44
CA ALA A 61 4.77 8.66 5.20
C ALA A 61 4.01 8.24 6.47
N PHE A 62 2.98 7.42 6.31
CA PHE A 62 2.28 6.76 7.43
C PHE A 62 2.50 5.24 7.33
N LEU A 63 3.01 4.62 8.41
CA LEU A 63 3.15 3.17 8.48
C LEU A 63 1.79 2.57 8.83
N GLU A 64 1.29 1.69 7.97
CA GLU A 64 -0.03 1.07 8.11
C GLU A 64 0.07 -0.28 8.83
N ASP A 65 -0.82 -0.52 9.78
CA ASP A 65 -0.86 -1.76 10.56
C ASP A 65 -1.35 -2.93 9.71
N GLN A 66 -0.61 -4.04 9.72
CA GLN A 66 -0.92 -5.21 8.88
C GLN A 66 -2.17 -5.98 9.35
N LEU A 67 -2.65 -5.81 10.58
CA LEU A 67 -3.87 -6.50 11.04
C LEU A 67 -5.11 -5.65 10.80
N ARG A 68 -5.00 -4.33 10.96
CA ARG A 68 -6.13 -3.39 10.87
C ARG A 68 -6.25 -2.79 9.48
N ASP A 69 -5.15 -2.25 8.98
CA ASP A 69 -5.15 -1.28 7.89
C ASP A 69 -4.90 -1.92 6.53
N TRP A 70 -4.32 -3.11 6.47
CA TRP A 70 -4.18 -3.82 5.20
C TRP A 70 -4.09 -5.32 5.39
N SER A 71 -4.24 -6.10 4.32
CA SER A 71 -4.00 -7.55 4.34
C SER A 71 -3.87 -8.07 2.93
N VAL A 72 -3.05 -9.10 2.72
CA VAL A 72 -3.02 -9.83 1.44
C VAL A 72 -3.74 -11.16 1.61
N ARG A 73 -4.73 -11.42 0.76
CA ARG A 73 -5.46 -12.70 0.69
C ARG A 73 -5.95 -12.92 -0.74
N GLN A 74 -5.99 -14.17 -1.20
CA GLN A 74 -6.49 -14.51 -2.55
C GLN A 74 -5.85 -13.65 -3.65
N ASP A 75 -4.52 -13.49 -3.61
CA ASP A 75 -3.74 -12.69 -4.56
C ASP A 75 -4.22 -11.24 -4.71
N CYS A 76 -4.84 -10.70 -3.67
CA CYS A 76 -5.30 -9.32 -3.62
C CYS A 76 -4.81 -8.63 -2.35
N LEU A 77 -4.37 -7.38 -2.51
CA LEU A 77 -4.14 -6.45 -1.42
C LEU A 77 -5.44 -5.74 -1.10
N PHE A 78 -5.89 -5.90 0.13
CA PHE A 78 -7.02 -5.16 0.66
C PHE A 78 -6.50 -4.05 1.56
N TYR A 79 -6.62 -2.81 1.12
CA TYR A 79 -6.27 -1.62 1.89
C TYR A 79 -7.50 -1.05 2.61
N ARG A 80 -7.30 -0.68 3.87
CA ARG A 80 -8.29 -0.20 4.85
C ARG A 80 -7.67 0.84 5.80
N GLY A 81 -6.52 1.40 5.43
CA GLY A 81 -5.76 2.30 6.28
C GLY A 81 -6.31 3.71 6.27
N GLN A 82 -5.46 4.66 6.67
CA GLN A 82 -5.84 6.05 6.86
C GLN A 82 -6.46 6.72 5.62
N PHE A 83 -6.08 6.27 4.42
CA PHE A 83 -6.52 6.83 3.14
C PHE A 83 -7.38 5.84 2.34
N VAL A 84 -8.26 5.09 3.03
CA VAL A 84 -9.08 4.02 2.45
C VAL A 84 -9.92 4.43 1.23
N GLU A 85 -10.19 5.72 1.07
CA GLU A 85 -10.85 6.31 -0.10
C GLU A 85 -10.03 6.21 -1.40
N GLY A 86 -8.73 5.91 -1.33
CA GLY A 86 -7.84 5.81 -2.48
C GLY A 86 -7.24 7.15 -2.90
N ASN A 87 -6.97 7.30 -4.20
CA ASN A 87 -6.20 8.40 -4.80
C ASN A 87 -4.86 8.64 -4.11
N ILE A 88 -4.09 7.58 -3.89
CA ILE A 88 -2.83 7.68 -3.14
C ILE A 88 -1.82 6.64 -3.61
N TRP A 89 -0.55 7.03 -3.60
CA TRP A 89 0.54 6.09 -3.71
C TRP A 89 0.83 5.42 -2.37
N LEU A 90 1.04 4.11 -2.40
CA LEU A 90 1.56 3.34 -1.29
C LEU A 90 2.97 2.85 -1.62
N ALA A 91 3.82 2.75 -0.59
CA ALA A 91 5.08 2.02 -0.67
C ALA A 91 4.93 0.67 0.05
N ILE A 92 5.35 -0.40 -0.60
CA ILE A 92 5.35 -1.75 -0.03
C ILE A 92 6.79 -2.20 0.11
N GLU A 93 7.17 -2.61 1.31
CA GLU A 93 8.48 -3.17 1.60
C GLU A 93 8.35 -4.68 1.83
N TYR A 94 9.23 -5.43 1.17
CA TYR A 94 9.31 -6.87 1.26
C TYR A 94 10.53 -7.28 2.07
N GLU A 95 10.41 -8.36 2.83
CA GLU A 95 11.59 -9.06 3.33
C GLU A 95 12.43 -9.52 2.12
N GLU A 96 13.75 -9.33 2.21
CA GLU A 96 14.64 -10.06 1.31
C GLU A 96 14.47 -11.54 1.65
N THR A 97 13.81 -12.26 0.75
CA THR A 97 13.90 -13.71 0.75
C THR A 97 15.38 -14.05 0.66
N ALA A 98 15.95 -14.55 1.76
CA ALA A 98 17.21 -15.25 1.68
C ALA A 98 17.02 -16.31 0.61
N VAL A 99 17.74 -16.18 -0.50
CA VAL A 99 17.86 -17.27 -1.47
C VAL A 99 18.46 -18.40 -0.65
N GLN A 100 17.62 -19.36 -0.24
CA GLN A 100 18.13 -20.64 0.22
C GLN A 100 18.81 -21.23 -1.01
N SER A 101 20.12 -21.06 -1.05
CA SER A 101 20.98 -21.74 -2.01
C SER A 101 20.89 -23.20 -1.62
N GLU A 102 20.23 -24.01 -2.44
CA GLU A 102 20.39 -25.47 -2.40
C GLU A 102 21.83 -25.85 -2.77
#